data_AF-A0AB39X8N0-F1
#
_entry.id   AF-A0AB39X8N0-F1
#
_cell.length_a   1.000
_cell.length_b   1.000
_cell.length_c   1.000
_cell.angle_alpha   90.00
_cell.angle_beta   90.00
_cell.angle_gamma   90.00
#
_symmetry.space_group_name_H-M   'P 1'
#
loop_
_entity.id
_entity.type
_entity.pdbx_description
1 polymer ?
#
loop_
_entity_poly.entity_id
_entity_poly.type
_entity_poly.pdbx_seq_one_letter_code
_entity_poly.pdbx_strand_id
1 'polypeptide(L)'
;MTLALRKPLLLSLCLVSWLMVTGCQSTHQAEVAPSADTKRELLREVERLGHLLYQAHTSGAHKLEFSDQQREVFAELRPLYCAGNYTELGVTDDTNGSTYWYAIKFSDDADTVVFGRHLKLIQKANGEYDSSLSSRGCLDVPLTQTGSLFASHSASDYPNEFHVFLSLFHQQKIYVDTSSGLYRVEAGTIQQIG
;
A
#
# COMPACT_ATOMS: atom_id res chain seq x y z
N MET A 1 22.38 31.27 12.61
CA MET A 1 21.36 32.31 12.81
C MET A 1 21.41 33.27 11.64
N THR A 2 20.51 33.08 10.69
CA THR A 2 20.21 34.03 9.62
C THR A 2 18.70 33.92 9.40
N LEU A 3 18.00 34.91 9.95
CA LEU A 3 16.58 35.15 9.78
C LEU A 3 16.30 35.78 8.42
N ALA A 4 15.02 35.73 8.03
CA ALA A 4 14.35 36.39 6.90
C ALA A 4 14.17 35.50 5.66
N LEU A 5 13.00 35.38 5.03
CA LEU A 5 11.75 36.13 5.17
C LEU A 5 10.62 35.31 4.52
N ARG A 6 9.47 35.20 5.18
CA ARG A 6 8.20 34.73 4.60
C ARG A 6 7.81 35.62 3.41
N LYS A 7 7.25 35.02 2.35
CA LYS A 7 6.43 35.71 1.34
C LYS A 7 5.15 34.91 1.06
N PRO A 8 4.06 35.60 0.66
CA PRO A 8 2.73 35.39 1.23
C PRO A 8 1.76 34.73 0.24
N LEU A 9 0.61 34.31 0.79
CA LEU A 9 -0.60 33.94 0.08
C LEU A 9 -0.88 34.91 -1.09
N LEU A 10 -0.93 34.38 -2.30
CA LEU A 10 -1.57 35.04 -3.43
C LEU A 10 -3.09 34.84 -3.30
N LEU A 11 -3.76 35.79 -2.64
CA LEU A 11 -5.16 36.09 -2.92
C LEU A 11 -5.23 36.63 -4.35
N SER A 12 -5.69 35.82 -5.29
CA SER A 12 -6.03 36.28 -6.63
C SER A 12 -7.33 37.09 -6.55
N LEU A 13 -7.22 38.41 -6.71
CA LEU A 13 -8.36 39.30 -6.93
C LEU A 13 -8.98 38.99 -8.30
N CYS A 14 -10.23 38.51 -8.31
CA CYS A 14 -11.08 38.57 -9.49
C CYS A 14 -11.45 40.03 -9.79
N LEU A 15 -10.68 40.67 -10.67
CA LEU A 15 -11.08 41.90 -11.35
C LEU A 15 -12.00 41.51 -12.51
N VAL A 16 -13.26 41.89 -12.37
CA VAL A 16 -14.33 41.74 -13.36
C VAL A 16 -14.09 42.70 -14.51
N SER A 17 -13.69 42.16 -15.66
CA SER A 17 -13.75 42.84 -16.95
C SER A 17 -14.64 42.01 -17.88
N TRP A 18 -15.83 42.53 -18.17
CA TRP A 18 -16.73 42.00 -19.18
C TRP A 18 -16.13 42.19 -20.57
N LEU A 19 -15.75 41.10 -21.23
CA LEU A 19 -15.92 40.83 -22.67
C LEU A 19 -15.22 39.51 -23.02
N MET A 20 -15.91 38.69 -23.81
CA MET A 20 -15.55 37.35 -24.31
C MET A 20 -15.83 36.17 -23.37
N VAL A 21 -16.96 35.52 -23.67
CA VAL A 21 -17.27 34.14 -23.28
C VAL A 21 -16.27 33.23 -24.00
N THR A 22 -15.15 32.94 -23.37
CA THR A 22 -14.36 31.73 -23.65
C THR A 22 -14.30 30.95 -22.36
N GLY A 23 -14.97 29.79 -22.37
CA GLY A 23 -15.09 28.93 -21.20
C GLY A 23 -13.72 28.61 -20.62
N CYS A 24 -13.59 28.77 -19.31
CA CYS A 24 -12.58 28.04 -18.56
C CYS A 24 -12.89 26.55 -18.74
N GLN A 25 -12.31 25.93 -19.75
CA GLN A 25 -12.11 24.48 -19.74
C GLN A 25 -11.13 24.22 -18.61
N SER A 26 -11.68 23.89 -17.44
CA SER A 26 -11.00 23.04 -16.48
C SER A 26 -10.51 21.83 -17.27
N THR A 27 -9.22 21.78 -17.58
CA THR A 27 -8.58 20.55 -18.00
C THR A 27 -8.58 19.63 -16.79
N HIS A 28 -9.71 18.99 -16.54
CA HIS A 28 -9.71 17.66 -15.97
C HIS A 28 -8.93 16.82 -16.97
N GLN A 29 -7.61 16.72 -16.78
CA GLN A 29 -6.88 15.59 -17.33
C GLN A 29 -7.55 14.37 -16.70
N ALA A 30 -8.39 13.69 -17.47
CA ALA A 30 -8.91 12.40 -17.10
C ALA A 30 -7.68 11.54 -16.81
N GLU A 31 -7.57 11.07 -15.57
CA GLU A 31 -6.56 10.10 -15.18
C GLU A 31 -6.75 8.88 -16.09
N VAL A 32 -5.86 8.74 -17.07
CA VAL A 32 -5.97 7.70 -18.09
C VAL A 32 -5.70 6.39 -17.36
N ALA A 33 -6.70 5.51 -17.33
CA ALA A 33 -6.55 4.18 -16.75
C ALA A 33 -5.29 3.50 -17.32
N PRO A 34 -4.48 2.80 -16.49
CA PRO A 34 -3.26 2.16 -16.94
C PRO A 34 -3.50 1.24 -18.13
N SER A 35 -2.54 1.20 -19.05
CA SER A 35 -2.59 0.22 -20.14
C SER A 35 -2.63 -1.21 -19.58
N ALA A 36 -3.16 -2.16 -20.36
CA ALA A 36 -3.22 -3.56 -19.93
C ALA A 36 -1.83 -4.14 -19.61
N ASP A 37 -0.79 -3.69 -20.30
CA ASP A 37 0.59 -4.12 -20.06
C ASP A 37 1.15 -3.49 -18.79
N THR A 38 0.90 -2.19 -18.57
CA THR A 38 1.26 -1.51 -17.31
C THR A 38 0.61 -2.17 -16.10
N LYS A 39 -0.68 -2.50 -16.20
CA LYS A 39 -1.41 -3.21 -15.16
C LYS A 39 -0.79 -4.58 -14.88
N ARG A 40 -0.45 -5.33 -15.93
CA ARG A 40 0.15 -6.66 -15.78
C ARG A 40 1.49 -6.61 -15.08
N GLU A 41 2.32 -5.64 -15.43
CA GLU A 41 3.63 -5.45 -14.80
C GLU A 41 3.48 -5.07 -13.33
N LEU A 42 2.57 -4.15 -13.02
CA LEU A 42 2.27 -3.77 -11.63
C LEU A 42 1.81 -4.97 -10.79
N LEU A 43 0.91 -5.81 -11.32
CA LEU A 43 0.44 -7.00 -10.60
C LEU A 43 1.56 -8.03 -10.38
N ARG A 44 2.46 -8.22 -11.36
CA ARG A 44 3.62 -9.09 -11.21
C ARG A 44 4.60 -8.59 -10.15
N GLU A 45 4.82 -7.28 -10.12
CA GLU A 45 5.63 -6.65 -9.08
C GLU A 45 5.03 -6.91 -7.69
N VAL A 46 3.72 -6.68 -7.55
CA VAL A 46 2.98 -6.94 -6.31
C VAL A 46 3.07 -8.40 -5.88
N GLU A 47 2.87 -9.35 -6.79
CA GLU A 47 3.04 -10.78 -6.52
C GLU A 47 4.43 -11.06 -5.98
N ARG A 48 5.46 -10.62 -6.72
CA ARG A 48 6.86 -10.82 -6.35
C ARG A 48 7.19 -10.24 -4.97
N LEU A 49 6.72 -9.04 -4.66
CA LEU A 49 6.91 -8.43 -3.34
C LEU A 49 6.22 -9.21 -2.22
N GLY A 50 5.01 -9.73 -2.47
CA GLY A 50 4.31 -10.57 -1.51
C GLY A 50 5.01 -11.89 -1.22
N HIS A 51 5.62 -12.50 -2.25
CA HIS A 51 6.47 -13.69 -2.08
C HIS A 51 7.73 -13.39 -1.29
N LEU A 52 8.42 -12.28 -1.57
CA LEU A 52 9.59 -11.86 -0.79
C LEU A 52 9.23 -11.60 0.68
N LEU A 53 8.08 -10.97 0.92
CA LEU A 53 7.58 -10.73 2.27
C LEU A 53 7.31 -12.04 3.02
N TYR A 54 6.71 -13.01 2.34
CA TYR A 54 6.46 -14.35 2.88
C TYR A 54 7.75 -15.09 3.22
N GLN A 55 8.76 -15.04 2.33
CA GLN A 55 10.07 -15.65 2.55
C GLN A 55 10.82 -14.99 3.72
N ALA A 56 10.83 -13.65 3.78
CA ALA A 56 11.46 -12.92 4.88
C ALA A 56 10.80 -13.23 6.23
N HIS A 57 9.48 -13.44 6.26
CA HIS A 57 8.77 -13.82 7.47
C HIS A 57 9.04 -15.28 7.90
N THR A 58 9.02 -16.22 6.96
CA THR A 58 9.01 -17.66 7.28
C THR A 58 10.41 -18.29 7.38
N SER A 59 11.37 -17.85 6.56
CA SER A 59 12.73 -18.40 6.54
C SER A 59 13.81 -17.38 6.90
N GLY A 60 13.46 -16.09 7.00
CA GLY A 60 14.41 -15.00 7.19
C GLY A 60 15.19 -14.64 5.93
N ALA A 61 14.90 -15.28 4.78
CA ALA A 61 15.54 -14.94 3.51
C ALA A 61 15.19 -13.51 3.09
N HIS A 62 16.16 -12.78 2.53
CA HIS A 62 16.01 -11.37 2.12
C HIS A 62 15.67 -10.38 3.25
N LYS A 63 15.71 -10.83 4.51
CA LYS A 63 15.37 -9.98 5.66
C LYS A 63 16.46 -8.92 5.90
N LEU A 64 16.01 -7.70 6.18
CA LEU A 64 16.84 -6.58 6.58
C LEU A 64 16.50 -6.13 8.00
N GLU A 65 17.50 -5.61 8.69
CA GLU A 65 17.33 -4.94 9.98
C GLU A 65 16.95 -3.47 9.80
N PHE A 66 16.16 -2.96 10.73
CA PHE A 66 15.70 -1.57 10.73
C PHE A 66 16.75 -0.66 11.35
N SER A 67 17.02 0.45 10.69
CA SER A 67 17.73 1.59 11.27
C SER A 67 16.82 2.38 12.22
N ASP A 68 17.43 3.19 13.08
CA ASP A 68 16.70 4.07 13.98
C ASP A 68 15.81 5.06 13.21
N GLN A 69 16.29 5.57 12.07
CA GLN A 69 15.52 6.46 11.20
C GLN A 69 14.23 5.80 10.70
N GLN A 70 14.28 4.52 10.29
CA GLN A 70 13.09 3.81 9.81
C GLN A 70 12.09 3.58 10.95
N ARG A 71 12.58 3.26 12.15
CA ARG A 71 11.74 3.11 13.35
C ARG A 71 11.07 4.43 13.74
N GLU A 72 11.79 5.56 13.62
CA GLU A 72 11.22 6.90 13.84
C GLU A 72 10.09 7.21 12.86
N VAL A 73 10.30 6.94 11.56
CA VAL A 73 9.23 7.15 10.55
C VAL A 73 8.01 6.28 10.85
N PHE A 74 8.19 5.01 11.21
CA PHE A 74 7.05 4.17 11.62
C PHE A 74 6.38 4.64 12.91
N ALA A 75 7.15 5.21 13.85
CA ALA A 75 6.60 5.79 15.07
C ALA A 75 5.70 7.00 14.77
N GLU A 76 6.06 7.84 13.81
CA GLU A 76 5.22 8.95 13.33
C GLU A 76 3.94 8.46 12.66
N LEU A 77 4.00 7.31 11.97
CA LEU A 77 2.84 6.69 11.31
C LEU A 77 1.93 5.89 12.25
N ARG A 78 2.29 5.73 13.53
CA ARG A 78 1.48 5.00 14.54
C ARG A 78 0.02 5.43 14.64
N PRO A 79 -0.38 6.70 14.48
CA PRO A 79 -1.80 7.08 14.48
C PRO A 79 -2.62 6.41 13.37
N LEU A 80 -1.96 5.89 12.32
CA LEU A 80 -2.62 5.11 11.27
C LEU A 80 -2.86 3.66 11.68
N TYR A 81 -2.16 3.13 12.69
CA TYR A 81 -2.20 1.72 13.04
C TYR A 81 -3.58 1.30 13.55
N CYS A 82 -3.92 0.05 13.32
CA CYS A 82 -4.96 -0.64 14.06
C CYS A 82 -4.51 -0.85 15.51
N ALA A 83 -5.46 -1.05 16.42
CA ALA A 83 -5.13 -1.41 17.80
C ALA A 83 -4.34 -2.74 17.84
N GLY A 84 -3.31 -2.82 18.67
CA GLY A 84 -2.48 -4.01 18.86
C GLY A 84 -1.03 -3.83 18.42
N ASN A 85 -0.30 -4.93 18.38
CA ASN A 85 1.11 -4.96 18.02
C ASN A 85 1.31 -5.18 16.52
N TYR A 86 2.38 -4.59 16.01
CA TYR A 86 2.80 -4.74 14.62
C TYR A 86 4.17 -5.39 14.58
N THR A 87 4.34 -6.32 13.65
CA THR A 87 5.62 -6.93 13.33
C THR A 87 6.31 -6.09 12.26
N GLU A 88 7.52 -5.64 12.57
CA GLU A 88 8.40 -4.94 11.64
C GLU A 88 9.18 -5.95 10.79
N LEU A 89 9.17 -5.79 9.47
CA LEU A 89 9.87 -6.66 8.54
C LEU A 89 10.52 -5.86 7.41
N GLY A 90 11.84 -5.93 7.28
CA GLY A 90 12.61 -5.28 6.23
C GLY A 90 12.94 -6.32 5.16
N VAL A 91 12.85 -5.94 3.89
CA VAL A 91 13.04 -6.86 2.77
C VAL A 91 13.89 -6.19 1.70
N THR A 92 14.89 -6.92 1.19
CA THR A 92 15.62 -6.56 -0.04
C THR A 92 15.05 -7.30 -1.24
N ASP A 93 15.02 -6.60 -2.36
CA ASP A 93 14.62 -7.15 -3.64
C ASP A 93 15.83 -7.23 -4.57
N ASP A 94 16.42 -8.42 -4.62
CA ASP A 94 17.68 -8.64 -5.35
C ASP A 94 17.51 -8.46 -6.88
N THR A 95 16.27 -8.44 -7.40
CA THR A 95 16.02 -8.26 -8.83
C THR A 95 16.28 -6.84 -9.33
N ASN A 96 16.09 -5.84 -8.45
CA ASN A 96 16.25 -4.43 -8.79
C ASN A 96 17.05 -3.64 -7.73
N GLY A 97 17.52 -4.29 -6.66
CA GLY A 97 18.29 -3.69 -5.58
C GLY A 97 17.46 -2.80 -4.64
N SER A 98 16.13 -2.82 -4.75
CA SER A 98 15.25 -1.98 -3.93
C SER A 98 15.07 -2.58 -2.54
N THR A 99 14.75 -1.72 -1.58
CA THR A 99 14.50 -2.13 -0.20
C THR A 99 13.16 -1.60 0.27
N TYR A 100 12.49 -2.41 1.07
CA TYR A 100 11.14 -2.17 1.54
C TYR A 100 11.07 -2.46 3.02
N TRP A 101 10.35 -1.63 3.77
CA TRP A 101 10.15 -1.83 5.19
C TRP A 101 8.66 -1.91 5.46
N TYR A 102 8.25 -2.90 6.25
CA TYR A 102 6.86 -3.20 6.49
C TYR A 102 6.55 -3.18 7.98
N ALA A 103 5.36 -2.72 8.33
CA ALA A 103 4.76 -2.96 9.63
C ALA A 103 3.44 -3.72 9.39
N ILE A 104 3.38 -4.95 9.90
CA ILE A 104 2.27 -5.88 9.64
C ILE A 104 1.61 -6.25 10.97
N LYS A 105 0.33 -5.93 11.13
CA LYS A 105 -0.47 -6.46 12.22
C LYS A 105 -0.81 -7.93 11.98
N PHE A 106 -0.60 -8.74 13.01
CA PHE A 106 -1.14 -10.09 13.11
C PHE A 106 -2.21 -10.14 14.21
N SER A 107 -3.12 -11.10 14.12
CA SER A 107 -4.01 -11.42 15.23
C SER A 107 -3.27 -12.29 16.26
N ASP A 108 -3.60 -12.13 17.54
CA ASP A 108 -3.17 -13.07 18.58
C ASP A 108 -3.89 -14.43 18.46
N ASP A 109 -5.03 -14.43 17.77
CA ASP A 109 -5.76 -15.63 17.37
C ASP A 109 -5.27 -16.12 15.99
N ALA A 110 -4.68 -17.31 15.96
CA ALA A 110 -4.16 -17.95 14.75
C ALA A 110 -5.25 -18.24 13.71
N ASP A 111 -6.50 -18.37 14.15
CA ASP A 111 -7.66 -18.58 13.29
C ASP A 111 -8.28 -17.24 12.82
N THR A 112 -7.53 -16.14 12.84
CA THR A 112 -8.01 -14.83 12.37
C THR A 112 -7.00 -14.16 11.44
N VAL A 113 -7.49 -13.71 10.28
CA VAL A 113 -6.73 -12.89 9.32
C VAL A 113 -7.02 -11.42 9.55
N VAL A 114 -5.97 -10.62 9.63
CA VAL A 114 -6.08 -9.16 9.71
C VAL A 114 -5.83 -8.59 8.32
N PHE A 115 -6.81 -7.89 7.74
CA PHE A 115 -6.66 -7.12 6.49
C PHE A 115 -6.38 -5.62 6.74
N GLY A 116 -6.15 -5.26 8.01
CA GLY A 116 -6.16 -3.88 8.48
C GLY A 116 -4.82 -3.17 8.43
N ARG A 117 -4.77 -2.06 7.67
CA ARG A 117 -3.73 -1.00 7.74
C ARG A 117 -2.31 -1.51 8.00
N HIS A 118 -1.88 -2.52 7.26
CA HIS A 118 -0.46 -2.83 7.16
C HIS A 118 0.22 -1.68 6.43
N LEU A 119 1.46 -1.36 6.81
CA LEU A 119 2.19 -0.24 6.26
C LEU A 119 3.43 -0.70 5.53
N LYS A 120 3.73 -0.03 4.42
CA LYS A 120 4.98 -0.15 3.69
C LYS A 120 5.66 1.21 3.66
N LEU A 121 6.98 1.21 3.79
CA LEU A 121 7.86 2.33 3.48
C LEU A 121 8.77 1.99 2.30
N ILE A 122 9.04 3.01 1.48
CA ILE A 122 10.02 2.97 0.40
C ILE A 122 10.90 4.21 0.53
N GLN A 123 12.21 4.03 0.48
CA GLN A 123 13.14 5.16 0.47
C GLN A 123 13.30 5.69 -0.95
N LYS A 124 13.09 6.99 -1.11
CA LYS A 124 13.34 7.72 -2.36
C LYS A 124 14.82 8.01 -2.55
N ALA A 125 15.18 8.35 -3.78
CA ALA A 125 16.53 8.80 -4.13
C ALA A 125 17.00 10.06 -3.37
N ASN A 126 16.07 10.91 -2.91
CA ASN A 126 16.36 12.10 -2.09
C ASN A 126 16.52 11.79 -0.59
N GLY A 127 16.39 10.51 -0.18
CA GLY A 127 16.49 10.06 1.20
C GLY A 127 15.18 10.15 2.00
N GLU A 128 14.12 10.73 1.44
CA GLU A 128 12.79 10.75 2.06
C GLU A 128 12.10 9.38 1.95
N TYR A 129 11.08 9.15 2.78
CA TYR A 129 10.28 7.94 2.75
C TYR A 129 8.89 8.22 2.18
N ASP A 130 8.47 7.41 1.20
CA ASP A 130 7.06 7.25 0.87
C ASP A 130 6.45 6.15 1.73
N SER A 131 5.17 6.32 2.07
CA SER A 131 4.41 5.31 2.81
C SER A 131 3.12 4.94 2.08
N SER A 132 2.72 3.68 2.20
CA SER A 132 1.43 3.20 1.71
C SER A 132 0.77 2.25 2.70
N LEU A 133 -0.56 2.22 2.68
CA LEU A 133 -1.40 1.38 3.53
C LEU A 133 -1.96 0.21 2.72
N SER A 134 -2.22 -0.92 3.38
CA SER A 134 -2.92 -2.06 2.76
C SER A 134 -4.40 -1.76 2.49
N SER A 135 -5.06 -1.10 3.44
CA SER A 135 -6.49 -0.82 3.46
C SER A 135 -6.80 0.46 4.23
N ARG A 136 -8.01 1.00 4.06
CA ARG A 136 -8.43 2.25 4.73
C ARG A 136 -8.93 2.01 6.17
N GLY A 137 -9.25 0.77 6.53
CA GLY A 137 -9.82 0.40 7.83
C GLY A 137 -9.14 -0.82 8.45
N CYS A 138 -9.59 -1.20 9.64
CA CYS A 138 -9.13 -2.39 10.34
C CYS A 138 -10.22 -3.45 10.25
N LEU A 139 -9.88 -4.61 9.70
CA LEU A 139 -10.81 -5.72 9.55
C LEU A 139 -10.12 -7.01 9.96
N ASP A 140 -10.67 -7.63 11.00
CA ASP A 140 -10.25 -8.93 11.52
C ASP A 140 -11.31 -9.95 11.07
N VAL A 141 -10.88 -10.98 10.34
CA VAL A 141 -11.77 -11.97 9.72
C VAL A 141 -11.42 -13.35 10.23
N PRO A 142 -12.34 -14.04 10.94
CA PRO A 142 -12.13 -15.41 11.35
C PRO A 142 -11.95 -16.33 10.13
N LEU A 143 -10.94 -17.18 10.18
CA LEU A 143 -10.74 -18.29 9.27
C LEU A 143 -11.87 -19.29 9.46
N THR A 144 -12.50 -19.67 8.36
CA THR A 144 -13.47 -20.77 8.34
C THR A 144 -12.93 -21.85 7.43
N GLN A 145 -13.03 -23.12 7.83
CA GLN A 145 -12.36 -24.24 7.14
C GLN A 145 -12.79 -24.44 5.68
N THR A 146 -13.89 -23.81 5.24
CA THR A 146 -14.45 -23.94 3.89
C THR A 146 -14.68 -22.60 3.18
N GLY A 147 -14.40 -21.48 3.86
CA GLY A 147 -14.76 -20.14 3.39
C GLY A 147 -13.66 -19.47 2.59
N SER A 148 -14.07 -18.65 1.61
CA SER A 148 -13.16 -17.70 0.97
C SER A 148 -13.15 -16.41 1.78
N LEU A 149 -11.99 -15.77 1.91
CA LEU A 149 -11.90 -14.47 2.56
C LEU A 149 -12.25 -13.37 1.58
N PHE A 150 -12.85 -12.28 2.08
CA PHE A 150 -13.17 -11.11 1.29
C PHE A 150 -12.56 -9.87 1.94
N ALA A 151 -11.56 -9.30 1.28
CA ALA A 151 -10.96 -8.03 1.62
C ALA A 151 -11.64 -6.91 0.83
N SER A 152 -12.04 -5.85 1.53
CA SER A 152 -12.62 -4.65 0.95
C SER A 152 -11.88 -3.42 1.45
N HIS A 153 -12.23 -2.25 0.92
CA HIS A 153 -11.63 -0.97 1.33
C HIS A 153 -10.11 -0.94 1.13
N SER A 154 -9.62 -1.59 0.07
CA SER A 154 -8.22 -1.49 -0.36
C SER A 154 -7.83 -0.01 -0.46
N ALA A 155 -6.64 0.33 0.03
CA ALA A 155 -6.13 1.69 -0.09
C ALA A 155 -5.54 1.97 -1.49
N SER A 156 -5.25 0.92 -2.25
CA SER A 156 -4.74 0.94 -3.61
C SER A 156 -5.80 0.53 -4.64
N ASP A 157 -5.62 0.98 -5.87
CA ASP A 157 -6.53 0.64 -6.98
C ASP A 157 -6.47 -0.83 -7.39
N TYR A 158 -5.42 -1.53 -7.01
CA TYR A 158 -5.20 -2.96 -7.25
C TYR A 158 -4.95 -3.66 -5.92
N PRO A 159 -5.02 -5.01 -5.85
CA PRO A 159 -4.45 -5.73 -4.72
C PRO A 159 -2.97 -5.37 -4.58
N ASN A 160 -2.51 -5.32 -3.34
CA ASN A 160 -1.13 -5.05 -2.97
C ASN A 160 -0.48 -6.31 -2.35
N GLU A 161 0.81 -6.21 -2.05
CA GLU A 161 1.65 -7.33 -1.64
C GLU A 161 1.20 -7.97 -0.33
N PHE A 162 0.49 -7.23 0.52
CA PHE A 162 -0.08 -7.76 1.76
C PHE A 162 -1.13 -8.83 1.48
N HIS A 163 -1.95 -8.66 0.44
CA HIS A 163 -2.96 -9.68 0.07
C HIS A 163 -2.30 -10.98 -0.42
N VAL A 164 -1.20 -10.84 -1.17
CA VAL A 164 -0.38 -11.96 -1.65
C VAL A 164 0.27 -12.68 -0.47
N PHE A 165 0.91 -11.93 0.42
CA PHE A 165 1.51 -12.43 1.65
C PHE A 165 0.50 -13.16 2.53
N LEU A 166 -0.67 -12.56 2.80
CA LEU A 166 -1.71 -13.17 3.64
C LEU A 166 -2.30 -14.43 3.00
N SER A 167 -2.43 -14.48 1.67
CA SER A 167 -2.88 -15.68 0.96
C SER A 167 -1.91 -16.85 1.15
N LEU A 168 -0.59 -16.57 1.06
CA LEU A 168 0.45 -17.56 1.30
C LEU A 168 0.50 -17.99 2.77
N PHE A 169 0.49 -17.03 3.68
CA PHE A 169 0.65 -17.26 5.12
C PHE A 169 -0.51 -18.07 5.72
N HIS A 170 -1.75 -17.73 5.37
CA HIS A 170 -2.93 -18.44 5.88
C HIS A 170 -3.39 -19.60 4.98
N GLN A 171 -2.73 -19.79 3.83
CA GLN A 171 -3.12 -20.77 2.80
C GLN A 171 -4.59 -20.62 2.38
N GLN A 172 -5.06 -19.37 2.29
CA GLN A 172 -6.43 -19.04 1.94
C GLN A 172 -6.52 -18.34 0.60
N LYS A 173 -7.64 -18.60 -0.09
CA LYS A 173 -8.09 -17.80 -1.21
C LYS A 173 -8.75 -16.52 -0.69
N ILE A 174 -8.31 -15.39 -1.21
CA ILE A 174 -8.74 -14.06 -0.81
C ILE A 174 -9.32 -13.35 -2.03
N TYR A 175 -10.57 -12.93 -1.95
CA TYR A 175 -11.17 -12.01 -2.90
C TYR A 175 -10.91 -10.59 -2.43
N VAL A 176 -10.41 -9.73 -3.32
CA VAL A 176 -10.04 -8.35 -3.01
C VAL A 176 -10.83 -7.43 -3.91
N ASP A 177 -11.71 -6.65 -3.29
CA ASP A 177 -12.49 -5.61 -3.96
C ASP A 177 -11.72 -4.29 -3.95
N THR A 178 -11.46 -3.76 -5.15
CA THR A 178 -10.71 -2.52 -5.36
C THR A 178 -11.46 -1.60 -6.32
N SER A 179 -11.02 -0.35 -6.43
CA SER A 179 -11.59 0.61 -7.39
C SER A 179 -11.45 0.18 -8.86
N SER A 180 -10.50 -0.71 -9.18
CA SER A 180 -10.27 -1.19 -10.55
C SER A 180 -10.90 -2.55 -10.86
N GLY A 181 -11.62 -3.16 -9.92
CA GLY A 181 -12.36 -4.41 -10.12
C GLY A 181 -12.20 -5.41 -8.98
N LEU A 182 -12.73 -6.61 -9.22
CA LEU A 182 -12.66 -7.70 -8.27
C LEU A 182 -11.51 -8.65 -8.65
N TYR A 183 -10.66 -8.94 -7.67
CA TYR A 183 -9.51 -9.82 -7.83
C TYR A 183 -9.61 -11.04 -6.93
N ARG A 184 -9.08 -12.16 -7.41
CA ARG A 184 -8.79 -13.34 -6.61
C ARG A 184 -7.28 -13.40 -6.38
N VAL A 185 -6.89 -13.54 -5.13
CA VAL A 185 -5.53 -13.81 -4.69
C VAL A 185 -5.49 -15.20 -4.09
N GLU A 186 -4.73 -16.11 -4.69
CA GLU A 186 -4.68 -17.51 -4.28
C GLU A 186 -3.27 -18.07 -4.51
N ALA A 187 -2.72 -18.74 -3.50
CA ALA A 187 -1.37 -19.29 -3.52
C ALA A 187 -0.31 -18.27 -3.98
N GLY A 188 -0.49 -17.00 -3.57
CA GLY A 188 0.42 -15.91 -3.92
C GLY A 188 0.33 -15.42 -5.37
N THR A 189 -0.76 -15.69 -6.08
CA THR A 189 -1.01 -15.21 -7.45
C THR A 189 -2.29 -14.39 -7.51
N ILE A 190 -2.31 -13.36 -8.36
CA ILE A 190 -3.42 -12.41 -8.54
C ILE A 190 -4.09 -12.65 -9.90
N GLN A 191 -5.40 -12.80 -9.89
CA GLN A 191 -6.22 -12.86 -11.09
C GLN A 191 -7.42 -11.93 -10.99
N GLN A 192 -7.63 -11.09 -12.00
CA GLN A 192 -8.89 -10.34 -12.10
C GLN A 192 -10.03 -11.28 -12.52
N ILE A 193 -11.17 -11.17 -11.85
CA ILE A 193 -12.34 -12.03 -12.06
C ILE A 193 -13.65 -11.25 -12.26
N GLY A 194 -13.61 -9.92 -12.21
CA GLY A 194 -14.74 -9.01 -12.40
C GLY A 194 -14.28 -7.59 -12.68
#